data_AF-A0A9Q3VNA5-F1
#
_entry.id   AF-A0A9Q3VNA5-F1
#
_cell.length_a   1.000
_cell.length_b   1.000
_cell.length_c   1.000
_cell.angle_alpha   90.00
_cell.angle_beta   90.00
_cell.angle_gamma   90.00
#
_symmetry.space_group_name_H-M   'P 1'
#
loop_
_entity.id
_entity.type
_entity.pdbx_description
1 polymer ?
#
loop_
_entity_poly.entity_id
_entity_poly.type
_entity_poly.pdbx_seq_one_letter_code
_entity_poly.pdbx_strand_id
1 'polypeptide(L)' 'MTRTRSLRIDRIACTGQGLCAELLPELIDLDEWGYPVVKDRAVPDRLHTHARRAVGACPLLALRIENTEP' A
#
# COMPACT_ATOMS: atom_id res chain seq x y z
N MET A 1 -3.25 -22.87 8.28
CA MET A 1 -2.99 -22.16 7.01
C MET A 1 -3.16 -20.68 7.27
N THR A 2 -2.06 -19.94 7.42
CA THR A 2 -2.11 -18.49 7.71
C THR A 2 -2.08 -17.76 6.37
N ARG A 3 -3.17 -17.06 6.02
CA ARG A 3 -3.21 -16.22 4.80
C ARG A 3 -2.35 -14.97 5.04
N THR A 4 -1.36 -14.74 4.18
CA THR A 4 -0.55 -13.53 4.22
C THR A 4 -1.24 -12.45 3.38
N ARG A 5 -1.34 -11.23 3.92
CA ARG A 5 -1.81 -10.07 3.15
C ARG A 5 -0.62 -9.36 2.54
N SER A 6 -0.70 -9.04 1.26
CA SER A 6 0.32 -8.29 0.55
C SER A 6 -0.20 -6.97 -0.04
N LEU A 7 0.66 -5.96 -0.10
CA LEU A 7 0.37 -4.65 -0.64
C LEU A 7 0.85 -4.57 -2.09
N ARG A 8 -0.03 -4.09 -2.99
CA ARG A 8 0.26 -3.95 -4.42
C ARG A 8 -0.11 -2.56 -4.91
N ILE A 9 0.75 -2.03 -5.78
CA ILE A 9 0.57 -0.73 -6.42
C ILE A 9 0.54 -0.92 -7.92
N ASP A 10 -0.55 -0.47 -8.53
CA ASP A 10 -0.64 -0.24 -9.96
C ASP A 10 0.12 1.04 -10.32
N ARG A 11 1.36 0.88 -10.79
CA ARG A 11 2.22 2.02 -11.14
C ARG A 11 1.76 2.77 -12.40
N ILE A 12 0.90 2.16 -13.22
CA ILE A 12 0.37 2.80 -14.43
C ILE A 12 -0.78 3.74 -14.02
N ALA A 13 -1.65 3.28 -13.12
CA ALA A 13 -2.77 4.09 -12.63
C ALA A 13 -2.35 5.16 -11.61
N CYS A 14 -1.25 4.94 -10.87
CA CYS A 14 -0.79 5.88 -9.84
C CYS A 14 -0.23 7.18 -10.45
N THR A 15 -0.68 8.33 -9.96
CA THR A 15 -0.16 9.65 -10.36
C THR A 15 0.51 10.42 -9.21
N GLY A 16 1.00 9.72 -8.19
CA GLY A 16 1.83 10.33 -7.13
C GLY A 16 1.08 11.23 -6.14
N GLN A 17 -0.17 10.90 -5.78
CA GLN A 17 -0.99 11.70 -4.85
C GLN A 17 -0.50 11.69 -3.38
N GLY A 18 0.45 10.82 -3.00
CA GLY A 18 1.06 10.82 -1.66
C GLY A 18 0.24 10.27 -0.48
N LEU A 19 -1.10 10.27 -0.55
CA LEU A 19 -1.99 9.86 0.58
C LEU A 19 -1.68 8.48 1.18
N CYS A 20 -1.20 7.55 0.35
CA CYS A 20 -0.84 6.22 0.80
C CYS A 20 0.37 6.21 1.75
N ALA A 21 1.36 7.07 1.53
CA ALA A 21 2.52 7.23 2.40
C ALA A 21 2.16 7.98 3.70
N GLU A 22 1.20 8.90 3.65
CA GLU A 22 0.70 9.57 4.86
C GLU A 22 -0.05 8.61 5.79
N LEU A 23 -0.85 7.71 5.21
CA LEU A 23 -1.70 6.78 5.97
C LEU A 23 -1.00 5.47 6.36
N LEU A 24 0.09 5.12 5.67
CA LEU A 24 0.86 3.89 5.91
C LEU A 24 2.38 4.13 5.73
N PRO A 25 2.98 5.06 6.50
CA PRO A 25 4.40 5.41 6.39
C PRO A 25 5.34 4.24 6.77
N GLU A 26 4.84 3.25 7.50
CA GLU A 26 5.61 2.09 7.91
C GLU A 26 5.94 1.15 6.73
N LEU A 27 5.12 1.14 5.68
CA LEU A 27 5.30 0.26 4.50
C LEU A 27 5.49 1.02 3.20
N ILE A 28 5.06 2.28 3.11
CA ILE A 28 5.17 3.09 1.91
C ILE A 28 6.00 4.34 2.24
N ASP A 29 7.02 4.57 1.42
CA ASP A 29 7.69 5.86 1.30
C ASP A 29 7.34 6.55 -0.02
N LEU A 30 7.74 7.80 -0.19
CA LEU A 30 7.70 8.48 -1.48
C LEU A 30 9.11 8.68 -2.01
N ASP A 31 9.29 8.47 -3.32
CA ASP A 31 10.52 8.88 -3.99
C ASP A 31 10.56 10.41 -4.23
N GLU A 32 11.64 10.87 -4.85
CA GLU A 32 11.86 12.28 -5.18
C GLU A 32 10.83 12.87 -6.15
N TRP A 33 10.04 12.03 -6.83
CA TRP A 33 8.97 12.42 -7.73
C TRP A 33 7.57 12.26 -7.11
N GLY A 34 7.49 11.86 -5.83
CA GLY A 34 6.22 11.65 -5.12
C GLY A 34 5.53 10.33 -5.44
N TYR A 35 6.20 9.39 -6.11
CA TYR A 35 5.66 8.06 -6.37
C TYR A 35 5.95 7.11 -5.21
N PRO A 36 5.01 6.18 -4.91
CA PRO A 36 5.15 5.32 -3.76
C PRO A 36 6.21 4.22 -3.97
N VAL A 37 7.04 4.07 -2.95
CA VAL A 37 8.05 3.01 -2.80
C VAL A 37 7.63 2.09 -1.66
N VAL A 38 7.32 0.84 -1.97
CA VAL A 38 6.90 -0.15 -0.97
C VAL A 38 8.12 -0.82 -0.35
N LYS A 39 8.31 -0.63 0.97
CA LYS A 39 9.43 -1.19 1.76
C LYS A 39 9.31 -2.71 1.90
N ASP A 40 8.12 -3.18 2.24
CA ASP A 40 7.77 -4.60 2.29
C ASP A 40 6.36 -4.78 1.74
N ARG A 41 6.18 -5.84 0.94
CA ARG A 41 4.86 -6.20 0.42
C ARG A 41 4.02 -6.85 1.50
N ALA A 42 4.60 -7.62 2.42
CA ALA A 42 3.84 -8.24 3.49
C ALA A 42 3.25 -7.16 4.40
N VAL A 43 1.95 -7.28 4.70
CA VAL A 43 1.27 -6.38 5.63
C VAL A 43 1.12 -7.10 6.98
N PRO A 44 1.90 -6.73 8.00
CA PRO A 44 1.76 -7.28 9.34
C PRO A 44 0.37 -6.99 9.93
N ASP A 45 -0.14 -7.87 10.77
CA ASP A 45 -1.48 -7.77 11.36
C ASP A 45 -1.76 -6.42 12.03
N ARG A 46 -0.75 -5.88 12.75
CA ARG A 46 -0.85 -4.56 13.39
C ARG A 46 -1.09 -3.40 12.42
N LEU A 47 -0.71 -3.55 11.15
CA LEU A 47 -0.84 -2.53 10.11
C LEU A 47 -2.06 -2.75 9.21
N HIS A 48 -2.86 -3.81 9.41
CA HIS A 48 -4.01 -4.09 8.55
C HIS A 48 -5.03 -2.95 8.50
N THR A 49 -5.30 -2.31 9.64
CA THR A 49 -6.23 -1.17 9.70
C THR A 49 -5.70 0.03 8.92
N HIS A 50 -4.42 0.37 9.08
CA HIS A 50 -3.78 1.46 8.34
C HIS A 50 -3.72 1.15 6.84
N ALA A 51 -3.37 -0.08 6.47
CA ALA A 51 -3.33 -0.50 5.08
C ALA A 51 -4.70 -0.41 4.41
N ARG A 52 -5.77 -0.82 5.10
CA ARG A 52 -7.14 -0.68 4.57
C ARG A 52 -7.55 0.78 4.39
N ARG A 53 -7.15 1.67 5.31
CA ARG A 53 -7.39 3.11 5.18
C ARG A 53 -6.63 3.69 3.99
N ALA A 54 -5.35 3.35 3.83
CA ALA A 54 -4.54 3.77 2.70
C ALA A 54 -5.15 3.32 1.35
N VAL A 55 -5.63 2.08 1.27
CA VAL A 55 -6.33 1.56 0.08
C VAL A 55 -7.61 2.36 -0.21
N GLY A 56 -8.45 2.58 0.81
CA GLY A 56 -9.71 3.30 0.66
C GLY A 56 -9.55 4.80 0.36
N ALA A 57 -8.42 5.39 0.75
CA ALA A 57 -8.10 6.79 0.49
C ALA A 57 -7.49 7.02 -0.91
N CYS A 58 -7.11 5.97 -1.65
CA CYS A 58 -6.51 6.14 -2.97
C CYS A 58 -7.58 6.55 -4.01
N PRO A 59 -7.57 7.80 -4.51
CA PRO A 59 -8.61 8.28 -5.42
C PRO A 59 -8.60 7.56 -6.78
N LEU A 60 -7.47 6.94 -7.12
CA LEU A 60 -7.24 6.26 -8.41
C LEU A 60 -7.37 4.74 -8.31
N LEU A 61 -7.67 4.21 -7.12
CA LEU A 61 -7.74 2.76 -6.86
C LEU A 61 -6.46 2.00 -7.30
N ALA A 62 -5.33 2.69 -7.25
CA ALA A 62 -4.02 2.18 -7.63
C ALA A 62 -3.38 1.33 -6.52
N LEU A 63 -3.76 1.53 -5.25
CA LEU A 63 -3.29 0.75 -4.11
C LEU A 63 -4.28 -0.36 -3.76
N ARG A 64 -3.79 -1.60 -3.56
CA ARG A 64 -4.64 -2.77 -3.21
C ARG A 64 -3.96 -3.65 -2.17
N ILE A 65 -4.79 -4.36 -1.40
CA ILE A 65 -4.36 -5.46 -0.54
C ILE A 65 -4.82 -6.76 -1.18
N GLU A 66 -3.90 -7.69 -1.39
CA GLU A 66 -4.15 -9.02 -1.93
C GLU A 66 -3.95 -10.06 -0.84
N ASN A 67 -4.77 -11.12 -0.86
CA ASN A 67 -4.48 -12.31 -0.07
C ASN A 67 -3.54 -13.17 -0.92
N THR A 68 -2.28 -13.25 -0.51
CA THR A 68 -1.32 -14.17 -1.10
C THR A 68 -1.34 -15.47 -0.32
N GLU A 69 -1.51 -16.58 -1.02
CA GLU A 69 -1.09 -17.89 -0.52
C GLU A 69 0.45 -17.93 -0.52
N PRO A 70 1.07 -18.64 0.44
CA PRO A 70 2.53 -18.73 0.54
C PRO A 70 3.18 -19.36 -0.69
#